data_AF-A0A1V6P4X0-F1
#
_entry.id   AF-A0A1V6P4X0-F1
#
_cell.length_a   1.000
_cell.length_b   1.000
_cell.length_c   1.000
_cell.angle_alpha   90.00
_cell.angle_beta   90.00
_cell.angle_gamma   90.00
#
_symmetry.space_group_name_H-M   'P 1'
#
loop_
_entity.id
_entity.type
_entity.pdbx_description
1 polymer ?
#
loop_
_entity_poly.entity_id
_entity_poly.type
_entity_poly.pdbx_seq_one_letter_code
_entity_poly.pdbx_strand_id
1 'polypeptide(L)'
;MKHRTRCGQAVVLGPDNDLFDLIQRLHSLHCDKNGELNLSPLSISDAVHIWQDLEDWDPAGTELINEDDNLYESYKFGLFIWTYIIVHPAEVGGEKVQDALHYAMSNISEVEAPDLVPLVIIPLFFSGLAAIQHVDRDLVNEQYERVESYTEHGSVTRSRHIVQSSWEKHDNGMERSWDWRRWGDSSSTGS
;
A
#
# COMPACT_ATOMS: atom_id res chain seq x y z
N MET A 1 19.21 -3.50 -40.10
CA MET A 1 18.05 -3.66 -39.18
C MET A 1 18.38 -2.88 -37.91
N LYS A 2 17.64 -1.80 -37.64
CA LYS A 2 17.81 -1.00 -36.41
C LYS A 2 16.92 -1.62 -35.34
N HIS A 3 17.52 -2.11 -34.26
CA HIS A 3 16.78 -2.45 -33.05
C HIS A 3 16.17 -1.17 -32.50
N ARG A 4 14.85 -1.05 -32.63
CA ARG A 4 14.06 -0.06 -31.91
C ARG A 4 14.01 -0.52 -30.45
N THR A 5 14.74 0.17 -29.60
CA THR A 5 14.60 0.11 -28.15
C THR A 5 13.12 0.33 -27.81
N ARG A 6 12.50 -0.64 -27.14
CA ARG A 6 11.10 -0.62 -26.70
C ARG A 6 10.99 0.34 -25.50
N CYS A 7 11.06 1.63 -25.79
CA CYS A 7 10.69 2.68 -24.84
C CYS A 7 9.17 2.73 -24.79
N GLY A 8 8.55 1.89 -23.96
CA GLY A 8 7.09 1.80 -23.86
C GLY A 8 6.55 1.39 -22.49
N GLN A 9 7.38 0.91 -21.56
CA GLN A 9 6.90 0.31 -20.30
C GLN A 9 7.03 1.20 -19.07
N ALA A 10 7.75 2.33 -19.16
CA ALA A 10 7.78 3.34 -18.10
C ALA A 10 6.60 4.34 -18.14
N VAL A 11 5.65 4.15 -19.06
CA VAL A 11 4.53 5.09 -19.28
C VAL A 11 3.39 4.85 -18.28
N VAL A 12 3.28 3.67 -17.66
CA VAL A 12 2.09 3.25 -16.88
C VAL A 12 2.14 3.62 -15.38
N LEU A 13 3.28 4.08 -14.87
CA LEU A 13 3.40 4.72 -13.53
C LEU A 13 3.88 6.18 -13.62
N GLY A 14 3.65 6.81 -14.76
CA GLY A 14 4.00 8.21 -15.00
C GLY A 14 3.08 9.18 -14.24
N PRO A 15 3.51 10.43 -14.02
CA PRO A 15 2.77 11.47 -13.31
C PRO A 15 1.47 11.94 -13.99
N ASP A 16 1.13 11.42 -15.17
CA ASP A 16 -0.12 11.68 -15.90
C ASP A 16 -1.18 10.56 -15.70
N ASN A 17 -0.99 9.66 -14.72
CA ASN A 17 -1.79 8.44 -14.56
C ASN A 17 -2.74 8.46 -13.36
N ASP A 18 -3.94 7.92 -13.57
CA ASP A 18 -5.04 7.80 -12.60
C ASP A 18 -4.61 7.21 -11.25
N LEU A 19 -3.60 6.34 -11.21
CA LEU A 19 -3.07 5.76 -9.98
C LEU A 19 -2.41 6.80 -9.05
N PHE A 20 -1.64 7.74 -9.61
CA PHE A 20 -1.01 8.78 -8.81
C PHE A 20 -2.07 9.73 -8.23
N ASP A 21 -3.08 10.07 -9.02
CA ASP A 21 -4.23 10.85 -8.58
C ASP A 21 -5.02 10.13 -7.47
N LEU A 22 -5.24 8.82 -7.60
CA LEU A 22 -5.84 7.98 -6.56
C LEU A 22 -5.03 8.01 -5.27
N ILE A 23 -3.71 7.83 -5.35
CA ILE A 23 -2.80 7.88 -4.19
C ILE A 23 -2.84 9.27 -3.54
N GLN A 24 -2.85 10.35 -4.32
CA GLN A 24 -2.94 11.72 -3.80
C GLN A 24 -4.27 12.01 -3.11
N ARG A 25 -5.38 11.53 -3.68
CA ARG A 25 -6.71 11.64 -3.08
C ARG A 25 -6.80 10.86 -1.78
N LEU A 26 -6.25 9.64 -1.74
CA LEU A 26 -6.17 8.85 -0.50
C LEU A 26 -5.29 9.50 0.55
N HIS A 27 -4.15 10.03 0.16
CA HIS A 27 -3.28 10.77 1.06
C HIS A 27 -3.99 11.99 1.66
N SER A 28 -4.74 12.73 0.84
CA SER A 28 -5.52 13.89 1.28
C SER A 28 -6.63 13.47 2.24
N LEU A 29 -7.38 12.40 1.92
CA LEU A 29 -8.38 11.81 2.79
C LEU A 29 -7.76 11.38 4.13
N HIS A 30 -6.57 10.78 4.11
CA HIS A 30 -5.84 10.37 5.33
C HIS A 30 -5.46 11.62 6.15
N CYS A 31 -4.89 12.65 5.52
CA CYS A 31 -4.48 13.92 6.11
C CYS A 31 -5.63 14.69 6.78
N ASP A 32 -6.78 14.82 6.12
CA ASP A 32 -7.93 15.55 6.64
C ASP A 32 -8.49 14.93 7.93
N LYS A 33 -8.24 13.63 8.12
CA LYS A 33 -8.50 12.94 9.39
C LYS A 33 -7.36 13.24 10.37
N ASN A 34 -7.42 14.40 11.02
CA ASN A 34 -6.68 14.76 12.26
C ASN A 34 -7.07 13.90 13.47
N GLY A 35 -7.40 12.65 13.23
CA GLY A 35 -7.58 11.62 14.23
C GLY A 35 -8.90 11.57 14.98
N GLU A 36 -9.81 12.49 14.75
CA GLU A 36 -11.17 12.43 15.29
C GLU A 36 -12.11 11.59 14.42
N LEU A 37 -12.97 10.80 15.07
CA LEU A 37 -13.94 9.85 14.48
C LEU A 37 -15.08 10.52 13.69
N ASN A 38 -15.01 11.82 13.44
CA ASN A 38 -16.04 12.52 12.69
C ASN A 38 -15.81 12.28 11.20
N LEU A 39 -16.32 11.14 10.71
CA LEU A 39 -16.58 10.95 9.29
C LEU A 39 -17.60 12.03 8.87
N SER A 40 -17.09 13.16 8.38
CA SER A 40 -17.94 14.13 7.72
C SER A 40 -18.60 13.44 6.52
N PRO A 41 -19.86 13.79 6.18
CA PRO A 41 -20.51 13.26 4.98
C PRO A 41 -19.66 13.43 3.71
N LEU A 42 -18.87 14.51 3.66
CA LEU A 42 -17.91 14.77 2.58
C LEU A 42 -16.81 13.70 2.52
N SER A 43 -16.16 13.38 3.64
CA SER A 43 -15.10 12.35 3.64
C SER A 43 -15.62 10.93 3.35
N ILE A 44 -16.87 10.62 3.73
CA ILE A 44 -17.48 9.34 3.35
C ILE A 44 -17.71 9.32 1.84
N SER A 45 -18.25 10.41 1.29
CA SER A 45 -18.42 10.58 -0.15
C SER A 45 -17.08 10.43 -0.87
N ASP A 46 -16.02 11.08 -0.39
CA ASP A 46 -14.68 11.01 -1.00
C ASP A 46 -14.16 9.57 -1.00
N ALA A 47 -14.29 8.85 0.13
CA ALA A 47 -13.87 7.45 0.24
C ALA A 47 -14.64 6.54 -0.72
N VAL A 48 -15.96 6.74 -0.86
CA VAL A 48 -16.80 5.97 -1.80
C VAL A 48 -16.38 6.23 -3.24
N HIS A 49 -16.14 7.48 -3.62
CA HIS A 49 -15.68 7.80 -4.98
C HIS A 49 -14.30 7.18 -5.24
N ILE A 50 -13.38 7.25 -4.28
CA ILE A 50 -12.07 6.60 -4.42
C ILE A 50 -12.21 5.08 -4.58
N TRP A 51 -13.11 4.44 -3.82
CA TRP A 51 -13.36 3.00 -4.01
C TRP A 51 -13.90 2.67 -5.39
N GLN A 52 -14.86 3.44 -5.89
CA GLN A 52 -15.41 3.25 -7.23
C GLN A 52 -14.33 3.42 -8.30
N ASP A 53 -13.54 4.49 -8.20
CA ASP A 53 -12.46 4.76 -9.15
C ASP A 53 -11.35 3.69 -9.08
N LEU A 54 -11.11 3.09 -7.91
CA LEU A 54 -10.16 1.99 -7.73
C LEU A 54 -10.68 0.66 -8.30
N GLU A 55 -11.99 0.41 -8.19
CA GLU A 55 -12.67 -0.76 -8.77
C GLU A 55 -12.69 -0.66 -10.30
N ASP A 56 -12.97 0.53 -10.83
CA ASP A 56 -12.98 0.83 -12.26
C ASP A 56 -11.56 1.04 -12.85
N TRP A 57 -10.53 1.09 -12.00
CA TRP A 57 -9.16 1.30 -12.45
C TRP A 57 -8.65 0.09 -13.24
N ASP A 58 -8.62 0.27 -14.55
CA ASP A 58 -8.01 -0.62 -15.54
C ASP A 58 -6.96 0.18 -16.33
N PRO A 59 -5.68 0.15 -15.90
CA PRO A 59 -4.61 0.96 -16.49
C PRO A 59 -4.31 0.62 -17.95
N ALA A 60 -4.96 -0.40 -18.52
CA ALA A 60 -4.62 -0.88 -19.83
C ALA A 60 -5.84 -1.05 -20.76
N GLY A 61 -7.04 -1.40 -20.29
CA GLY A 61 -8.08 -1.93 -21.19
C GLY A 61 -7.54 -3.10 -22.04
N THR A 62 -6.46 -3.74 -21.56
CA THR A 62 -5.57 -4.59 -22.34
C THR A 62 -5.62 -5.99 -21.76
N GLU A 63 -5.59 -7.00 -22.63
CA GLU A 63 -5.19 -8.37 -22.27
C GLU A 63 -3.74 -8.32 -21.77
N LEU A 64 -3.55 -7.99 -20.51
CA LEU A 64 -2.27 -8.02 -19.84
C LEU A 64 -1.81 -9.47 -19.71
N ILE A 65 -0.50 -9.66 -19.64
CA ILE A 65 0.11 -10.98 -19.60
C ILE A 65 0.66 -11.17 -18.18
N ASN A 66 -0.14 -11.81 -17.33
CA ASN A 66 0.17 -12.39 -16.02
C ASN A 66 0.84 -11.48 -14.96
N GLU A 67 2.09 -11.04 -15.15
CA GLU A 67 2.83 -10.33 -14.09
C GLU A 67 2.43 -8.85 -13.93
N ASP A 68 2.06 -8.19 -15.03
CA ASP A 68 1.50 -6.83 -14.97
C ASP A 68 0.13 -6.84 -14.25
N ASP A 69 -0.69 -7.89 -14.46
CA ASP A 69 -1.97 -8.07 -13.76
C ASP A 69 -1.76 -8.21 -12.25
N ASN A 70 -0.82 -9.06 -11.84
CA ASN A 70 -0.49 -9.24 -10.43
C ASN A 70 -0.02 -7.93 -9.80
N LEU A 71 0.79 -7.13 -10.51
CA LEU A 71 1.17 -5.81 -10.02
C LEU A 71 -0.05 -4.92 -9.81
N TYR A 72 -0.95 -4.79 -10.79
CA TYR A 72 -2.12 -3.93 -10.66
C TYR A 72 -3.10 -4.40 -9.59
N GLU A 73 -3.38 -5.70 -9.51
CA GLU A 73 -4.24 -6.27 -8.48
C GLU A 73 -3.63 -6.05 -7.08
N SER A 74 -2.31 -6.17 -6.92
CA SER A 74 -1.67 -5.83 -5.65
C SER A 74 -1.91 -4.38 -5.24
N TYR A 75 -1.87 -3.43 -6.19
CA TYR A 75 -2.20 -2.03 -5.95
C TYR A 75 -3.66 -1.83 -5.56
N LYS A 76 -4.61 -2.50 -6.24
CA LYS A 76 -6.03 -2.44 -5.89
C LYS A 76 -6.27 -2.88 -4.44
N PHE A 77 -5.75 -4.04 -4.05
CA PHE A 77 -5.93 -4.53 -2.68
C PHE A 77 -5.19 -3.67 -1.65
N GLY A 78 -3.95 -3.23 -1.94
CA GLY A 78 -3.19 -2.37 -1.04
C GLY A 78 -3.86 -1.01 -0.80
N LEU A 79 -4.38 -0.37 -1.84
CA LEU A 79 -5.10 0.89 -1.73
C LEU A 79 -6.49 0.71 -1.10
N PHE A 80 -7.16 -0.43 -1.35
CA PHE A 80 -8.39 -0.79 -0.66
C PHE A 80 -8.17 -0.88 0.85
N ILE A 81 -7.12 -1.59 1.29
CA ILE A 81 -6.73 -1.68 2.71
C ILE A 81 -6.56 -0.28 3.30
N TRP A 82 -5.76 0.57 2.64
CA TRP A 82 -5.50 1.93 3.13
C TRP A 82 -6.78 2.76 3.27
N THR A 83 -7.66 2.70 2.26
CA THR A 83 -8.94 3.41 2.29
C THR A 83 -9.82 2.88 3.42
N TYR A 84 -9.94 1.56 3.55
CA TYR A 84 -10.79 0.92 4.53
C TYR A 84 -10.37 1.27 5.95
N ILE A 85 -9.08 1.21 6.27
CA ILE A 85 -8.60 1.55 7.63
C ILE A 85 -8.73 3.04 7.93
N ILE A 86 -8.70 3.94 6.94
CA ILE A 86 -9.03 5.37 7.16
C ILE A 86 -10.50 5.54 7.57
N VAL A 87 -11.41 4.84 6.89
CA VAL A 87 -12.86 4.95 7.14
C VAL A 87 -13.27 4.19 8.42
N HIS A 88 -12.68 3.02 8.65
CA HIS A 88 -12.96 2.08 9.74
C HIS A 88 -11.71 1.83 10.59
N PRO A 89 -11.21 2.84 11.34
CA PRO A 89 -9.89 2.80 11.97
C PRO A 89 -9.70 1.73 13.05
N ALA A 90 -10.80 1.21 13.61
CA ALA A 90 -10.78 0.14 14.61
C ALA A 90 -10.77 -1.27 13.98
N GLU A 91 -10.95 -1.39 12.67
CA GLU A 91 -11.18 -2.68 11.98
C GLU A 91 -9.97 -3.16 11.16
N VAL A 92 -8.75 -2.76 11.52
CA VAL A 92 -7.53 -3.26 10.84
C VAL A 92 -7.42 -4.80 10.88
N GLY A 93 -7.92 -5.42 11.96
CA GLY A 93 -8.01 -6.87 12.09
C GLY A 93 -9.32 -7.49 11.59
N GLY A 94 -10.17 -6.72 10.93
CA GLY A 94 -11.45 -7.20 10.39
C GLY A 94 -11.25 -8.10 9.18
N GLU A 95 -12.17 -9.06 8.99
CA GLU A 95 -12.15 -10.06 7.91
C GLU A 95 -11.84 -9.45 6.54
N LYS A 96 -12.52 -8.36 6.16
CA LYS A 96 -12.31 -7.68 4.87
C LYS A 96 -10.88 -7.19 4.66
N VAL A 97 -10.24 -6.66 5.71
CA VAL A 97 -8.87 -6.15 5.63
C VAL A 97 -7.89 -7.31 5.54
N GLN A 98 -8.14 -8.40 6.28
CA GLN A 98 -7.28 -9.58 6.28
C GLN A 98 -7.39 -10.36 4.96
N ASP A 99 -8.60 -10.49 4.39
CA ASP A 99 -8.80 -11.08 3.06
C ASP A 99 -8.06 -10.26 1.99
N ALA A 100 -8.25 -8.93 2.00
CA ALA A 100 -7.55 -8.04 1.07
C ALA A 100 -6.02 -8.12 1.23
N LEU A 101 -5.52 -8.24 2.46
CA LEU A 101 -4.11 -8.47 2.74
C LEU A 101 -3.63 -9.77 2.07
N HIS A 102 -4.34 -10.87 2.23
CA HIS A 102 -3.96 -12.16 1.64
C HIS A 102 -4.00 -12.12 0.11
N TYR A 103 -5.00 -11.47 -0.50
CA TYR A 103 -5.03 -11.25 -1.94
C TYR A 103 -3.88 -10.36 -2.42
N ALA A 104 -3.59 -9.26 -1.72
CA ALA A 104 -2.46 -8.40 -2.06
C ALA A 104 -1.14 -9.18 -2.02
N MET A 105 -0.90 -9.95 -0.94
CA MET A 105 0.33 -10.71 -0.76
C MET A 105 0.50 -11.81 -1.81
N SER A 106 -0.59 -12.51 -2.17
CA SER A 106 -0.58 -13.51 -3.24
C SER A 106 -0.20 -12.88 -4.58
N ASN A 107 -0.69 -11.68 -4.87
CA ASN A 107 -0.34 -10.98 -6.11
C ASN A 107 1.11 -10.46 -6.06
N ILE A 108 1.54 -9.89 -4.93
CA ILE A 108 2.92 -9.40 -4.74
C ILE A 108 3.95 -10.51 -4.97
N SER A 109 3.69 -11.73 -4.47
CA SER A 109 4.62 -12.85 -4.62
C SER A 109 4.79 -13.32 -6.06
N GLU A 110 3.78 -13.12 -6.90
CA GLU A 110 3.75 -13.56 -8.31
C GLU A 110 4.35 -12.54 -9.28
N VAL A 111 4.76 -11.36 -8.80
CA VAL A 111 5.52 -10.39 -9.61
C VAL A 111 7.00 -10.78 -9.56
N GLU A 112 7.53 -11.37 -10.63
CA GLU A 112 8.91 -11.89 -10.68
C GLU A 112 9.87 -11.04 -11.54
N ALA A 113 9.34 -10.29 -12.51
CA ALA A 113 10.12 -9.46 -13.43
C ALA A 113 10.98 -8.45 -12.65
N PRO A 114 12.33 -8.47 -12.80
CA PRO A 114 13.24 -7.65 -12.00
C PRO A 114 12.97 -6.14 -12.00
N ASP A 115 12.39 -5.62 -13.07
CA ASP A 115 11.99 -4.22 -13.23
C ASP A 115 10.62 -3.89 -12.59
N LEU A 116 9.78 -4.90 -12.37
CA LEU A 116 8.48 -4.76 -11.70
C LEU A 116 8.55 -5.01 -10.19
N VAL A 117 9.45 -5.88 -9.72
CA VAL A 117 9.60 -6.18 -8.29
C VAL A 117 9.74 -4.92 -7.41
N PRO A 118 10.55 -3.91 -7.77
CA PRO A 118 10.63 -2.66 -6.99
C PRO A 118 9.30 -1.90 -6.86
N LEU A 119 8.38 -2.08 -7.81
CA LEU A 119 7.14 -1.31 -7.91
C LEU A 119 6.08 -1.80 -6.91
N VAL A 120 6.21 -3.02 -6.39
CA VAL A 120 5.28 -3.56 -5.37
C VAL A 120 5.44 -2.89 -3.99
N ILE A 121 6.38 -1.95 -3.82
CA ILE A 121 6.69 -1.34 -2.52
C ILE A 121 5.50 -0.61 -1.89
N ILE A 122 4.64 0.01 -2.69
CA ILE A 122 3.43 0.71 -2.21
C ILE A 122 2.38 -0.29 -1.72
N PRO A 123 1.94 -1.28 -2.51
CA PRO A 123 1.00 -2.28 -2.03
C PRO A 123 1.57 -3.12 -0.87
N LEU A 124 2.86 -3.43 -0.88
CA LEU A 124 3.53 -4.10 0.24
C LEU A 124 3.48 -3.27 1.52
N PHE A 125 3.67 -1.96 1.44
CA PHE A 125 3.58 -1.07 2.60
C PHE A 125 2.21 -1.12 3.27
N PHE A 126 1.14 -0.93 2.50
CA PHE A 126 -0.22 -0.93 3.06
C PHE A 126 -0.67 -2.30 3.55
N SER A 127 -0.29 -3.36 2.83
CA SER A 127 -0.47 -4.74 3.28
C SER A 127 0.26 -4.99 4.60
N GLY A 128 1.51 -4.52 4.70
CA GLY A 128 2.31 -4.62 5.92
C GLY A 128 1.66 -3.95 7.13
N LEU A 129 1.05 -2.77 6.96
CA LEU A 129 0.31 -2.11 8.04
C LEU A 129 -0.92 -2.88 8.53
N ALA A 130 -1.50 -3.73 7.68
CA ALA A 130 -2.64 -4.59 8.00
C ALA A 130 -2.23 -5.96 8.60
N ALA A 131 -0.96 -6.36 8.50
CA ALA A 131 -0.45 -7.65 8.97
C ALA A 131 -0.36 -7.73 10.50
N ILE A 132 -1.50 -7.93 11.16
CA ILE A 132 -1.54 -8.03 12.62
C ILE A 132 -1.17 -9.41 13.16
N GLN A 133 -1.26 -10.47 12.35
CA GLN A 133 -0.91 -11.84 12.75
C GLN A 133 0.55 -12.16 12.44
N HIS A 134 1.21 -12.93 13.30
CA HIS A 134 2.63 -13.29 13.11
C HIS A 134 2.93 -13.93 11.75
N VAL A 135 2.05 -14.82 11.27
CA VAL A 135 2.23 -15.48 9.97
C VAL A 135 2.26 -14.48 8.81
N ASP A 136 1.41 -13.44 8.84
CA ASP A 136 1.37 -12.41 7.81
C ASP A 136 2.61 -11.50 7.89
N ARG A 137 3.10 -11.22 9.10
CA ARG A 137 4.31 -10.43 9.32
C ARG A 137 5.55 -11.11 8.75
N ASP A 138 5.64 -12.43 8.87
CA ASP A 138 6.75 -13.21 8.30
C ASP A 138 6.73 -13.12 6.77
N LEU A 139 5.56 -13.27 6.15
CA LEU A 139 5.39 -13.12 4.70
C LEU A 139 5.74 -11.69 4.23
N VAL A 140 5.30 -10.67 4.96
CA VAL A 140 5.62 -9.27 4.63
C VAL A 140 7.13 -9.01 4.73
N ASN A 141 7.80 -9.53 5.76
CA ASN A 141 9.25 -9.41 5.89
C ASN A 141 10.00 -10.08 4.74
N GLU A 142 9.58 -11.27 4.32
CA GLU A 142 10.16 -11.97 3.16
C GLU A 142 10.03 -11.14 1.88
N GLN A 143 8.86 -10.52 1.64
CA GLN A 143 8.67 -9.67 0.48
C GLN A 143 9.51 -8.38 0.55
N TYR A 144 9.71 -7.79 1.73
CA TYR A 144 10.64 -6.68 1.87
C TYR A 144 12.07 -7.08 1.54
N GLU A 145 12.55 -8.22 2.04
CA GLU A 145 13.89 -8.74 1.73
C GLU A 145 14.06 -9.00 0.24
N ARG A 146 13.02 -9.54 -0.40
CA ARG A 146 12.97 -9.75 -1.84
C ARG A 146 13.12 -8.42 -2.57
N VAL A 147 12.31 -7.41 -2.26
CA VAL A 147 12.37 -6.09 -2.91
C VAL A 147 13.73 -5.41 -2.68
N GLU A 148 14.30 -5.49 -1.46
CA GLU A 148 15.62 -4.95 -1.13
C GLU A 148 16.75 -5.56 -2.00
N SER A 149 16.58 -6.78 -2.52
CA SER A 149 17.57 -7.40 -3.40
C SER A 149 17.62 -6.81 -4.82
N TYR A 150 16.57 -6.09 -5.25
CA TYR A 150 16.46 -5.49 -6.59
C TYR A 150 16.75 -3.99 -6.62
N THR A 151 16.73 -3.33 -5.45
CA THR A 151 16.94 -1.89 -5.35
C THR A 151 18.01 -1.56 -4.34
N GLU A 152 18.97 -0.72 -4.70
CA GLU A 152 19.65 0.07 -3.67
C GLU A 152 18.63 1.07 -3.08
N HIS A 153 18.85 1.53 -1.83
CA HIS A 153 18.29 2.75 -1.22
C HIS A 153 17.21 2.60 -0.14
N GLY A 154 17.34 3.46 0.87
CA GLY A 154 16.61 3.42 2.15
C GLY A 154 15.12 3.76 2.11
N SER A 155 14.48 3.87 0.95
CA SER A 155 13.00 3.96 0.88
C SER A 155 12.37 2.65 1.30
N VAL A 156 12.91 1.51 0.84
CA VAL A 156 12.44 0.16 1.21
C VAL A 156 12.69 -0.09 2.69
N THR A 157 13.91 0.20 3.17
CA THR A 157 14.25 0.10 4.59
C THR A 157 13.39 0.99 5.49
N ARG A 158 13.11 2.24 5.07
CA ARG A 158 12.21 3.14 5.80
C ARG A 158 10.78 2.59 5.83
N SER A 159 10.28 2.12 4.70
CA SER A 159 8.96 1.48 4.58
C SER A 159 8.84 0.28 5.52
N ARG A 160 9.82 -0.63 5.49
CA ARG A 160 9.92 -1.80 6.38
C ARG A 160 9.94 -1.40 7.85
N HIS A 161 10.74 -0.40 8.21
CA HIS A 161 10.84 0.08 9.59
C HIS A 161 9.51 0.65 10.11
N ILE A 162 8.78 1.38 9.26
CA ILE A 162 7.45 1.89 9.61
C ILE A 162 6.50 0.72 9.86
N VAL A 163 6.44 -0.25 8.95
CA VAL A 163 5.57 -1.43 9.11
C VAL A 163 5.89 -2.21 10.40
N GLN A 164 7.16 -2.49 10.66
CA GLN A 164 7.57 -3.17 11.90
C GLN A 164 7.21 -2.37 13.16
N SER A 165 7.41 -1.05 13.12
CA SER A 165 7.00 -0.14 14.19
C SER A 165 5.48 -0.14 14.43
N SER A 166 4.68 -0.37 13.38
CA SER A 166 3.24 -0.53 13.48
C SER A 166 2.87 -1.80 14.25
N TRP A 167 3.54 -2.91 13.95
CA TRP A 167 3.33 -4.19 14.63
C TRP A 167 3.69 -4.11 16.11
N GLU A 168 4.84 -3.53 16.44
CA GLU A 168 5.24 -3.31 17.84
C GLU A 168 4.19 -2.48 18.59
N LYS A 169 3.67 -1.42 17.97
CA LYS A 169 2.63 -0.58 18.58
C LYS A 169 1.32 -1.34 18.74
N HIS A 170 0.96 -2.18 17.77
CA HIS A 170 -0.20 -3.05 17.84
C HIS A 170 -0.11 -4.01 19.03
N ASP A 171 1.04 -4.68 19.17
CA ASP A 171 1.29 -5.64 20.25
C ASP A 171 1.28 -4.99 21.63
N ASN A 172 1.66 -3.71 21.71
CA ASN A 172 1.57 -2.89 22.92
C ASN A 172 0.17 -2.30 23.17
N GLY A 173 -0.83 -2.66 22.37
CA GLY A 173 -2.22 -2.23 22.54
C GLY A 173 -2.50 -0.80 22.09
N MET A 174 -1.64 -0.19 21.27
CA MET A 174 -1.91 1.14 20.71
C MET A 174 -3.08 1.08 19.73
N GLU A 175 -4.15 1.81 20.02
CA GLU A 175 -5.23 2.01 19.06
C GLU A 175 -4.70 2.69 17.79
N ARG A 176 -5.15 2.20 16.63
CA ARG A 176 -4.71 2.70 15.32
C ARG A 176 -3.20 2.67 15.17
N SER A 177 -2.59 1.59 15.64
CA SER A 177 -1.16 1.31 15.47
C SER A 177 -0.68 1.39 14.03
N TRP A 178 -1.58 1.33 13.04
CA TRP A 178 -1.31 1.50 11.61
C TRP A 178 -1.13 2.96 11.17
N ASP A 179 -1.61 3.95 11.93
CA ASP A 179 -1.56 5.37 11.54
C ASP A 179 -0.20 6.00 11.85
N TRP A 180 0.78 5.75 10.97
CA TRP A 180 2.19 6.13 11.15
C TRP A 180 2.44 7.62 11.34
N ARG A 181 1.51 8.47 10.90
CA ARG A 181 1.58 9.93 11.06
C ARG A 181 1.46 10.36 12.51
N ARG A 182 0.90 9.50 13.38
CA ARG A 182 0.70 9.79 14.81
C ARG A 182 1.92 9.49 15.66
N TRP A 183 2.91 8.77 15.14
CA TRP A 183 4.03 8.30 15.95
C TRP A 183 5.09 9.39 16.19
N GLY A 184 4.69 10.68 16.12
CA GLY A 184 5.56 11.85 16.14
C GLY A 184 6.79 11.68 17.04
N ASP A 185 7.95 12.05 16.47
CA ASP A 185 9.31 11.80 16.96
C ASP A 185 9.42 11.69 18.49
N SER A 186 9.27 10.47 19.00
CA SER A 186 9.54 10.15 20.40
C SER A 186 11.06 10.15 20.70
N SER A 187 11.88 10.70 19.81
CA SER A 187 13.35 10.73 19.89
C SER A 187 13.95 12.13 19.93
N SER A 188 13.21 13.15 20.40
CA SER A 188 13.79 14.48 20.65
C SER A 188 13.36 15.12 21.98
N THR A 189 13.37 14.34 23.07
CA THR A 189 13.58 14.87 24.43
C THR A 189 14.22 13.79 25.30
N GLY A 190 15.56 13.76 25.34
CA GLY A 190 16.25 12.77 26.16
C GLY A 190 17.76 12.89 26.21
N SER A 191 18.23 13.95 26.87
CA SER A 191 19.59 14.21 27.40
C SER A 191 20.67 14.68 26.43
#